data_AF-A0A955X3Y4-F1
#
_entry.id   AF-A0A955X3Y4-F1
#
_cell.length_a   1.000
_cell.length_b   1.000
_cell.length_c   1.000
_cell.angle_alpha   90.00
_cell.angle_beta   90.00
_cell.angle_gamma   90.00
#
_symmetry.space_group_name_H-M   'P 1'
#
loop_
_entity.id
_entity.type
_entity.pdbx_description
1 polymer ?
#
loop_
_entity_poly.entity_id
_entity_poly.type
_entity_poly.pdbx_seq_one_letter_code
_entity_poly.pdbx_strand_id
1 'polypeptide(L)'
;MASGRKQKKAAHDELAALTDTSRARGDALQSAKDQIRTAAKVTAIALVVVWLLALGFWSGLTSNIPLYIALALTVAVAVAAFMVWRNLGKSQELGDLLGDGGEMSDEERKEKIDKLRPRVEKGEHAAIMAMAQLQMNEEPKEALATLELADLEKGPKLVAHQIRGMRGMIHLNLGDVKAARELADAIDLAKMPDPKSRANLVGVVAEAWARSGNPIEAAELLDKYDPNDKDFQDVKIQLLRARVYACAHKNDMAGMKRAMKGIEEISPQLIAIFVGQKRVHPLLMQEARRRLEKSGFMPRPKIQAARR
;
A
#
# COMPACT_ATOMS: atom_id res chain seq x y z
N MET A 1 -9.79 17.63 38.67
CA MET A 1 -10.87 17.52 37.64
C MET A 1 -10.45 17.93 36.21
N ALA A 2 -9.23 18.42 35.95
CA ALA A 2 -8.78 18.82 34.60
C ALA A 2 -8.38 17.66 33.66
N SER A 3 -8.14 16.45 34.20
CA SER A 3 -7.69 15.27 33.43
C SER A 3 -8.78 14.68 32.52
N GLY A 4 -10.02 14.61 33.00
CA GLY A 4 -11.13 13.99 32.25
C GLY A 4 -11.59 14.79 31.02
N ARG A 5 -11.38 16.12 31.00
CA ARG A 5 -11.68 16.95 29.81
C ARG A 5 -10.65 16.77 28.70
N LYS A 6 -9.38 16.51 29.02
CA LYS A 6 -8.35 16.22 28.00
C LYS A 6 -8.56 14.86 27.36
N GLN A 7 -8.91 13.82 28.13
CA GLN A 7 -9.18 12.49 27.60
C GLN A 7 -10.43 12.46 26.70
N LYS A 8 -11.52 13.14 27.08
CA LYS A 8 -12.72 13.24 26.24
C LYS A 8 -12.48 14.00 24.93
N LYS A 9 -11.59 15.00 24.95
CA LYS A 9 -11.23 15.75 23.74
C LYS A 9 -10.34 14.92 22.81
N ALA A 10 -9.35 14.21 23.36
CA ALA A 10 -8.51 13.29 22.60
C ALA A 10 -9.31 12.15 21.95
N ALA A 11 -10.25 11.54 22.68
CA ALA A 11 -11.11 10.48 22.13
C ALA A 11 -12.07 11.01 21.04
N HIS A 12 -12.54 12.25 21.17
CA HIS A 12 -13.38 12.90 20.15
C HIS A 12 -12.56 13.27 18.89
N ASP A 13 -11.34 13.76 19.08
CA ASP A 13 -10.41 14.08 17.98
C ASP A 13 -9.94 12.79 17.26
N GLU A 14 -9.79 11.68 17.98
CA GLU A 14 -9.48 10.35 17.45
C GLU A 14 -10.67 9.75 16.66
N LEU A 15 -11.89 9.87 17.19
CA LEU A 15 -13.10 9.47 16.47
C LEU A 15 -13.28 10.30 15.19
N ALA A 16 -13.02 11.62 15.26
CA ALA A 16 -13.06 12.50 14.09
C ALA A 16 -12.00 12.10 13.04
N ALA A 17 -10.77 11.77 13.47
CA ALA A 17 -9.70 11.31 12.59
C ALA A 17 -10.04 9.95 11.93
N LEU A 18 -10.64 9.02 12.66
CA LEU A 18 -11.11 7.74 12.11
C LEU A 18 -12.28 7.94 11.13
N THR A 19 -13.15 8.92 11.40
CA THR A 19 -14.26 9.28 10.51
C THR A 19 -13.77 9.97 9.23
N ASP A 20 -12.73 10.80 9.31
CA ASP A 20 -12.13 11.44 8.13
C ASP A 20 -11.27 10.46 7.31
N THR A 21 -10.63 9.47 7.94
CA THR A 21 -9.89 8.41 7.25
C THR A 21 -10.83 7.45 6.49
N SER A 22 -11.98 7.12 7.09
CA SER A 22 -13.03 6.33 6.42
C SER A 22 -13.72 7.11 5.28
N ARG A 23 -13.89 8.43 5.42
CA ARG A 23 -14.34 9.30 4.31
C ARG A 23 -13.33 9.37 3.15
N ALA A 24 -12.04 9.53 3.45
CA ALA A 24 -10.99 9.56 2.42
C ALA A 24 -10.94 8.27 1.58
N ARG A 25 -11.28 7.11 2.17
CA ARG A 25 -11.41 5.83 1.48
C ARG A 25 -12.65 5.77 0.58
N GLY A 26 -13.77 6.34 1.03
CA GLY A 26 -14.99 6.52 0.23
C GLY A 26 -14.77 7.47 -0.97
N ASP A 27 -14.03 8.56 -0.77
CA ASP A 27 -13.75 9.57 -1.79
C ASP A 27 -12.90 9.05 -2.94
N ALA A 28 -11.95 8.12 -2.68
CA ALA A 28 -11.14 7.50 -3.73
C ALA A 28 -11.98 6.61 -4.67
N LEU A 29 -12.92 5.83 -4.09
CA LEU A 29 -13.85 5.01 -4.86
C LEU A 29 -14.85 5.88 -5.64
N GLN A 30 -15.28 6.98 -5.04
CA GLN A 30 -16.20 7.94 -5.65
C GLN A 30 -15.54 8.71 -6.81
N SER A 31 -14.29 9.14 -6.63
CA SER A 31 -13.46 9.74 -7.69
C SER A 31 -13.26 8.80 -8.88
N ALA A 32 -12.97 7.52 -8.63
CA ALA A 32 -12.86 6.51 -9.69
C ALA A 32 -14.19 6.30 -10.44
N LYS A 33 -15.33 6.25 -9.71
CA LYS A 33 -16.67 6.17 -10.31
C LYS A 33 -17.00 7.40 -11.14
N ASP A 34 -16.62 8.59 -10.69
CA ASP A 34 -16.85 9.85 -11.41
C ASP A 34 -15.97 9.97 -12.66
N GLN A 35 -14.73 9.48 -12.62
CA GLN A 35 -13.86 9.37 -13.80
C GLN A 35 -14.44 8.40 -14.84
N ILE A 36 -14.92 7.23 -14.43
CA ILE A 36 -15.58 6.25 -15.33
C ILE A 36 -16.85 6.86 -15.93
N ARG A 37 -17.67 7.53 -15.12
CA ARG A 37 -18.90 8.20 -15.58
C ARG A 37 -18.58 9.32 -16.59
N THR A 38 -17.51 10.08 -16.35
CA THR A 38 -17.06 11.14 -17.26
C THR A 38 -16.53 10.55 -18.57
N ALA A 39 -15.70 9.52 -18.50
CA ALA A 39 -15.20 8.81 -19.69
C ALA A 39 -16.33 8.19 -20.52
N ALA A 40 -17.33 7.60 -19.86
CA ALA A 40 -18.51 7.04 -20.52
C ALA A 40 -19.33 8.13 -21.25
N LYS A 41 -19.53 9.29 -20.61
CA LYS A 41 -20.21 10.45 -21.25
C LYS A 41 -19.46 10.94 -22.48
N VAL A 42 -18.15 11.14 -22.38
CA VAL A 42 -17.31 11.59 -23.50
C VAL A 42 -17.34 10.58 -24.65
N THR A 43 -17.24 9.29 -24.34
CA THR A 43 -17.27 8.22 -25.34
C THR A 43 -18.63 8.12 -26.04
N ALA A 44 -19.73 8.29 -25.30
CA ALA A 44 -21.08 8.30 -25.87
C ALA A 44 -21.27 9.50 -26.84
N ILE A 45 -20.81 10.69 -26.46
CA ILE A 45 -20.86 11.88 -27.32
C ILE A 45 -20.01 11.66 -28.58
N ALA A 46 -18.80 11.13 -28.44
CA ALA A 46 -17.93 10.84 -29.58
C ALA A 46 -18.56 9.83 -30.56
N LEU A 47 -19.20 8.77 -30.06
CA LEU A 47 -19.91 7.81 -30.90
C LEU A 47 -21.08 8.45 -31.67
N VAL A 48 -21.85 9.34 -31.03
CA VAL A 48 -22.93 10.07 -31.71
C VAL A 48 -22.36 10.94 -32.83
N VAL A 49 -21.26 11.67 -32.59
CA VAL A 49 -20.60 12.47 -33.63
C VAL A 49 -20.11 11.61 -34.79
N VAL A 50 -19.50 10.45 -34.51
CA VAL A 50 -19.05 9.49 -35.54
C VAL A 50 -20.21 9.01 -36.39
N TRP A 51 -21.36 8.67 -35.79
CA TRP A 51 -22.55 8.25 -36.52
C TRP A 51 -23.17 9.38 -37.34
N LEU A 52 -23.22 10.61 -36.82
CA LEU A 52 -23.70 11.77 -37.56
C LEU A 52 -22.83 12.06 -38.79
N LEU A 53 -21.51 11.98 -38.66
CA LEU A 53 -20.58 12.12 -39.78
C LEU A 53 -20.75 10.97 -40.79
N ALA A 54 -20.88 9.73 -40.32
CA ALA A 54 -21.07 8.57 -41.20
C ALA A 54 -22.36 8.68 -42.02
N LEU A 55 -23.46 9.12 -41.40
CA LEU A 55 -24.75 9.34 -42.09
C LEU A 55 -24.67 10.52 -43.07
N GLY A 56 -23.99 11.61 -42.70
CA GLY A 56 -23.79 12.77 -43.57
C GLY A 56 -22.93 12.45 -44.80
N PHE A 57 -21.85 11.68 -44.63
CA PHE A 57 -21.02 11.23 -45.75
C PHE A 57 -21.71 10.16 -46.60
N TRP A 58 -22.51 9.29 -46.00
CA TRP A 58 -23.30 8.30 -46.73
C TRP A 58 -24.32 8.96 -47.68
N SER A 59 -24.99 10.03 -47.25
CA SER A 59 -25.94 10.75 -48.11
C SER A 59 -25.26 11.55 -49.24
N GLY A 60 -24.00 11.98 -49.05
CA GLY A 60 -23.26 12.79 -50.02
C GLY A 60 -22.33 12.05 -50.98
N LEU A 61 -21.77 10.89 -50.61
CA LEU A 61 -20.71 10.20 -51.36
C LEU A 61 -21.16 8.91 -52.08
N THR A 62 -22.43 8.50 -52.00
CA THR A 62 -22.96 7.24 -52.56
C THR A 62 -22.15 5.98 -52.17
N SER A 63 -21.38 6.04 -51.09
CA SER A 63 -20.50 4.97 -50.63
C SER A 63 -20.87 4.55 -49.22
N ASN A 64 -20.98 3.24 -48.99
CA ASN A 64 -21.31 2.66 -47.69
C ASN A 64 -20.11 2.58 -46.73
N ILE A 65 -18.90 2.96 -47.18
CA ILE A 65 -17.66 2.90 -46.40
C ILE A 65 -17.78 3.63 -45.04
N PRO A 66 -18.35 4.84 -44.94
CA PRO A 66 -18.48 5.55 -43.66
C PRO A 66 -19.32 4.80 -42.63
N LEU A 67 -20.36 4.08 -43.07
CA LEU A 67 -21.23 3.28 -42.19
C LEU A 67 -20.48 2.06 -41.62
N TYR A 68 -19.65 1.39 -42.43
CA TYR A 68 -18.83 0.28 -41.96
C TYR A 68 -17.79 0.73 -40.92
N ILE A 69 -17.19 1.92 -41.10
CA ILE A 69 -16.25 2.50 -40.13
C ILE A 69 -16.96 2.81 -38.81
N ALA A 70 -18.13 3.46 -38.85
CA ALA A 70 -18.91 3.76 -37.65
C ALA A 70 -19.35 2.49 -36.91
N LEU A 71 -19.77 1.45 -37.66
CA LEU A 71 -20.15 0.16 -37.09
C LEU A 71 -18.95 -0.52 -36.42
N ALA A 72 -17.79 -0.57 -37.08
CA ALA A 72 -16.58 -1.17 -36.53
C ALA A 72 -16.12 -0.46 -35.24
N LEU A 73 -16.15 0.87 -35.21
CA LEU A 73 -15.84 1.65 -34.00
C LEU A 73 -16.84 1.39 -32.87
N THR A 74 -18.13 1.25 -33.19
CA THR A 74 -19.18 0.94 -32.21
C THR A 74 -18.96 -0.43 -31.59
N VAL A 75 -18.66 -1.45 -32.41
CA VAL A 75 -18.34 -2.80 -31.94
C VAL A 75 -17.09 -2.79 -31.05
N ALA A 76 -16.04 -2.07 -31.44
CA ALA A 76 -14.82 -1.96 -30.64
C ALA A 76 -15.09 -1.34 -29.26
N VAL A 77 -15.88 -0.26 -29.20
CA VAL A 77 -16.28 0.37 -27.93
C VAL A 77 -17.15 -0.57 -27.09
N ALA A 78 -18.09 -1.29 -27.70
CA ALA A 78 -18.93 -2.26 -26.99
C ALA A 78 -18.11 -3.40 -26.37
N VAL A 79 -17.12 -3.93 -27.10
CA VAL A 79 -16.19 -4.94 -26.59
C VAL A 79 -15.36 -4.39 -25.43
N ALA A 80 -14.82 -3.17 -25.56
CA ALA A 80 -14.07 -2.52 -24.48
C ALA A 80 -14.94 -2.29 -23.23
N ALA A 81 -16.18 -1.81 -23.40
CA ALA A 81 -17.13 -1.60 -22.32
C ALA A 81 -17.49 -2.91 -21.61
N PHE A 82 -17.72 -3.99 -22.37
CA PHE A 82 -17.97 -5.32 -21.82
C PHE A 82 -16.78 -5.84 -21.01
N MET A 83 -15.55 -5.69 -21.52
CA MET A 83 -14.34 -6.09 -20.79
C MET A 83 -14.16 -5.29 -19.49
N VAL A 84 -14.40 -3.98 -19.52
CA VAL A 84 -14.35 -3.12 -18.34
C VAL A 84 -15.40 -3.54 -17.31
N TRP A 85 -16.65 -3.76 -17.74
CA TRP A 85 -17.73 -4.21 -16.85
C TRP A 85 -17.41 -5.57 -16.20
N ARG A 86 -16.95 -6.54 -17.00
CA ARG A 86 -16.55 -7.87 -16.51
C ARG A 86 -15.42 -7.78 -15.48
N ASN A 87 -14.41 -6.95 -15.73
CA ASN A 87 -13.26 -6.80 -14.84
C ASN A 87 -13.61 -6.01 -13.56
N LEU A 88 -14.50 -5.01 -13.66
CA LEU A 88 -15.01 -4.28 -12.50
C LEU A 88 -15.78 -5.18 -11.53
N GLY A 89 -16.62 -6.09 -12.04
CA GLY A 89 -17.34 -7.05 -11.20
C GLY A 89 -16.39 -7.95 -10.41
N LYS A 90 -15.32 -8.44 -11.04
CA LYS A 90 -14.28 -9.24 -10.36
C LYS A 90 -13.56 -8.45 -9.26
N SER A 91 -13.23 -7.19 -9.52
CA SER A 91 -12.57 -6.33 -8.53
C SER A 91 -13.48 -5.96 -7.36
N GLN A 92 -14.78 -5.77 -7.60
CA GLN A 92 -15.76 -5.50 -6.55
C GLN A 92 -15.92 -6.71 -5.63
N GLU A 93 -16.05 -7.91 -6.18
CA GLU A 93 -16.17 -9.14 -5.39
C GLU A 93 -14.93 -9.38 -4.51
N LEU A 94 -13.72 -9.12 -5.03
CA LEU A 94 -12.50 -9.18 -4.23
C LEU A 94 -12.45 -8.07 -3.16
N GLY A 95 -12.98 -6.88 -3.46
CA GLY A 95 -13.12 -5.78 -2.51
C GLY A 95 -14.08 -6.12 -1.36
N ASP A 96 -15.25 -6.68 -1.68
CA ASP A 96 -16.25 -7.12 -0.71
C ASP A 96 -15.71 -8.21 0.22
N LEU A 97 -14.88 -9.12 -0.32
CA LEU A 97 -14.18 -10.13 0.47
C LEU A 97 -13.16 -9.51 1.43
N LEU A 98 -12.47 -8.43 1.07
CA LEU A 98 -11.53 -7.76 1.96
C LEU A 98 -12.22 -6.87 3.00
N GLY A 99 -13.47 -6.45 2.74
CA GLY A 99 -14.30 -5.66 3.67
C GLY A 99 -13.79 -4.23 3.89
N ASP A 100 -14.70 -3.37 4.37
CA ASP A 100 -14.38 -1.99 4.74
C ASP A 100 -13.67 -1.93 6.10
N GLY A 101 -12.42 -2.41 6.17
CA GLY A 101 -11.43 -2.07 7.21
C GLY A 101 -11.79 -2.28 8.69
N GLY A 102 -12.94 -2.88 9.02
CA GLY A 102 -13.33 -3.23 10.39
C GLY A 102 -12.55 -4.43 10.92
N GLU A 103 -12.54 -4.60 12.24
CA GLU A 103 -12.06 -5.83 12.87
C GLU A 103 -12.90 -7.01 12.37
N MET A 104 -12.27 -7.89 11.60
CA MET A 104 -12.86 -9.10 11.06
C MET A 104 -12.64 -10.23 12.06
N SER A 105 -13.66 -11.02 12.34
CA SER A 105 -13.50 -12.18 13.23
C SER A 105 -12.61 -13.24 12.58
N ASP A 106 -11.98 -14.09 13.41
CA ASP A 106 -11.15 -15.19 12.93
C ASP A 106 -11.93 -16.15 12.02
N GLU A 107 -13.23 -16.34 12.30
CA GLU A 107 -14.13 -17.18 11.50
C GLU A 107 -14.45 -16.55 10.13
N GLU A 108 -14.80 -15.27 10.09
CA GLU A 108 -15.05 -14.53 8.84
C GLU A 108 -13.81 -14.52 7.95
N ARG A 109 -12.63 -14.39 8.55
CA ARG A 109 -11.35 -14.42 7.83
C ARG A 109 -11.09 -15.78 7.19
N LYS A 110 -11.30 -16.86 7.94
CA LYS A 110 -11.16 -18.22 7.42
C LYS A 110 -12.11 -18.47 6.26
N GLU A 111 -13.37 -18.05 6.39
CA GLU A 111 -14.36 -18.16 5.32
C GLU A 111 -13.92 -17.40 4.05
N LYS A 112 -13.38 -16.19 4.21
CA LYS A 112 -12.87 -15.39 3.09
C LYS A 112 -11.64 -16.01 2.44
N ILE A 113 -10.73 -16.57 3.24
CA ILE A 113 -9.57 -17.33 2.73
C ILE A 113 -10.06 -18.53 1.92
N ASP A 114 -11.05 -19.28 2.41
CA ASP A 114 -11.61 -20.43 1.70
C ASP A 114 -12.29 -20.05 0.39
N LYS A 115 -12.97 -18.90 0.33
CA LYS A 115 -13.53 -18.35 -0.92
C LYS A 115 -12.45 -17.95 -1.93
N LEU A 116 -11.29 -17.50 -1.46
CA LEU A 116 -10.17 -17.08 -2.33
C LEU A 116 -9.34 -18.26 -2.84
N ARG A 117 -9.27 -19.36 -2.07
CA ARG A 117 -8.42 -20.53 -2.34
C ARG A 117 -8.55 -21.09 -3.77
N PRO A 118 -9.75 -21.30 -4.35
CA PRO A 118 -9.87 -21.81 -5.72
C PRO A 118 -9.36 -20.84 -6.79
N ARG A 119 -9.31 -19.53 -6.51
CA ARG A 119 -8.74 -18.51 -7.42
C ARG A 119 -7.22 -18.45 -7.29
N VAL A 120 -6.70 -18.62 -6.08
CA VAL A 120 -5.26 -18.75 -5.80
C VAL A 120 -4.69 -19.98 -6.52
N GLU A 121 -5.37 -21.12 -6.46
CA GLU A 121 -4.97 -22.34 -7.18
C GLU A 121 -4.94 -22.18 -8.70
N LYS A 122 -5.75 -21.25 -9.24
CA LYS A 122 -5.74 -20.86 -10.66
C LYS A 122 -4.65 -19.84 -11.01
N GLY A 123 -3.87 -19.40 -10.03
CA GLY A 123 -2.81 -18.41 -10.22
C GLY A 123 -3.31 -16.98 -10.40
N GLU A 124 -4.53 -16.64 -9.94
CA GLU A 124 -5.04 -15.27 -10.05
C GLU A 124 -4.29 -14.33 -9.08
N HIS A 125 -3.39 -13.48 -9.60
CA HIS A 125 -2.56 -12.58 -8.79
C HIS A 125 -3.34 -11.69 -7.81
N ALA A 126 -4.54 -11.25 -8.20
CA ALA A 126 -5.39 -10.44 -7.34
C ALA A 126 -5.94 -11.24 -6.14
N ALA A 127 -6.29 -12.52 -6.35
CA ALA A 127 -6.72 -13.41 -5.27
C ALA A 127 -5.56 -13.79 -4.35
N ILE A 128 -4.37 -14.03 -4.92
CA ILE A 128 -3.13 -14.27 -4.16
C ILE A 128 -2.83 -13.11 -3.23
N MET A 129 -2.86 -11.88 -3.76
CA MET A 129 -2.62 -10.68 -2.97
C MET A 129 -3.69 -10.47 -1.90
N ALA A 130 -4.97 -10.68 -2.22
CA ALA A 130 -6.06 -10.56 -1.25
C ALA A 130 -5.93 -11.58 -0.11
N MET A 131 -5.67 -12.85 -0.42
CA MET A 131 -5.49 -13.91 0.58
C MET A 131 -4.28 -13.61 1.48
N ALA A 132 -3.17 -13.17 0.88
CA ALA A 132 -1.99 -12.77 1.62
C ALA A 132 -2.24 -11.58 2.58
N GLN A 133 -3.07 -10.60 2.18
CA GLN A 133 -3.44 -9.48 3.05
C GLN A 133 -4.22 -9.95 4.28
N LEU A 134 -5.11 -10.94 4.13
CA LEU A 134 -5.84 -11.53 5.25
C LEU A 134 -4.91 -12.30 6.20
N GLN A 135 -3.92 -13.01 5.64
CA GLN A 135 -2.95 -13.79 6.43
C GLN A 135 -1.90 -12.91 7.13
N MET A 136 -1.58 -11.73 6.60
CA MET A 136 -0.41 -10.93 7.02
C MET A 136 -0.41 -10.51 8.49
N ASN A 137 -1.59 -10.34 9.11
CA ASN A 137 -1.71 -9.89 10.50
C ASN A 137 -1.39 -10.99 11.52
N GLU A 138 -1.67 -12.26 11.20
CA GLU A 138 -1.52 -13.40 12.12
C GLU A 138 -0.33 -14.27 11.75
N GLU A 139 -0.22 -14.61 10.47
CA GLU A 139 0.77 -15.56 9.96
C GLU A 139 1.58 -14.95 8.80
N PRO A 140 2.54 -14.05 9.09
CA PRO A 140 3.36 -13.41 8.05
C PRO A 140 4.10 -14.41 7.15
N LYS A 141 4.44 -15.61 7.67
CA LYS A 141 5.10 -16.67 6.89
C LYS A 141 4.14 -17.37 5.93
N GLU A 142 2.90 -17.59 6.33
CA GLU A 142 1.88 -18.16 5.46
C GLU A 142 1.52 -17.16 4.35
N ALA A 143 1.38 -15.88 4.70
CA ALA A 143 1.21 -14.80 3.73
C ALA A 143 2.35 -14.77 2.69
N LEU A 144 3.60 -14.97 3.13
CA LEU A 144 4.75 -15.05 2.23
C LEU A 144 4.63 -16.25 1.27
N ALA A 145 4.31 -17.44 1.79
CA ALA A 145 4.13 -18.64 0.97
C ALA A 145 3.03 -18.45 -0.07
N THR A 146 1.91 -17.83 0.30
CA THR A 146 0.84 -17.47 -0.63
C THR A 146 1.32 -16.51 -1.72
N LEU A 147 2.05 -15.45 -1.36
CA LEU A 147 2.59 -14.48 -2.33
C LEU A 147 3.61 -15.11 -3.29
N GLU A 148 4.30 -16.17 -2.89
CA GLU A 148 5.26 -16.91 -3.72
C GLU A 148 4.61 -17.78 -4.80
N LEU A 149 3.31 -18.06 -4.69
CA LEU A 149 2.53 -18.72 -5.75
C LEU A 149 2.35 -17.85 -6.99
N ALA A 150 2.58 -16.53 -6.87
CA ALA A 150 2.39 -15.61 -7.98
C ALA A 150 3.55 -15.66 -8.99
N ASP A 151 3.22 -15.96 -10.25
CA ASP A 151 4.15 -15.78 -11.37
C ASP A 151 4.33 -14.28 -11.70
N LEU A 152 5.39 -13.68 -11.17
CA LEU A 152 5.66 -12.24 -11.28
C LEU A 152 6.07 -11.77 -12.69
N GLU A 153 6.29 -12.69 -13.63
CA GLU A 153 6.67 -12.38 -15.01
C GLU A 153 5.44 -12.33 -15.92
N LYS A 154 4.47 -13.22 -15.70
CA LYS A 154 3.24 -13.31 -16.50
C LYS A 154 2.08 -12.47 -15.99
N GLY A 155 2.14 -12.03 -14.73
CA GLY A 155 1.09 -11.22 -14.10
C GLY A 155 1.02 -9.77 -14.60
N PRO A 156 -0.06 -9.04 -14.27
CA PRO A 156 -0.13 -7.60 -14.49
C PRO A 156 1.02 -6.89 -13.76
N LYS A 157 1.84 -6.10 -14.49
CA LYS A 157 3.07 -5.49 -13.96
C LYS A 157 2.85 -4.72 -12.65
N LEU A 158 1.77 -3.94 -12.58
CA LEU A 158 1.42 -3.17 -11.38
C LEU A 158 1.22 -4.06 -10.15
N VAL A 159 0.45 -5.14 -10.32
CA VAL A 159 0.19 -6.13 -9.27
C VAL A 159 1.48 -6.86 -8.90
N ALA A 160 2.32 -7.20 -9.88
CA ALA A 160 3.60 -7.84 -9.61
C ALA A 160 4.53 -6.95 -8.77
N HIS A 161 4.54 -5.63 -8.95
CA HIS A 161 5.30 -4.72 -8.09
C HIS A 161 4.72 -4.64 -6.66
N GLN A 162 3.39 -4.66 -6.52
CA GLN A 162 2.74 -4.72 -5.20
C GLN A 162 3.09 -6.02 -4.46
N ILE A 163 3.05 -7.16 -5.14
CA ILE A 163 3.44 -8.46 -4.57
C ILE A 163 4.92 -8.46 -4.18
N ARG A 164 5.82 -7.92 -5.03
CA ARG A 164 7.24 -7.73 -4.66
C ARG A 164 7.39 -6.88 -3.40
N GLY A 165 6.63 -5.79 -3.30
CA GLY A 165 6.62 -4.93 -2.12
C GLY A 165 6.17 -5.66 -0.85
N MET A 166 5.07 -6.41 -0.92
CA MET A 166 4.56 -7.19 0.22
C MET A 166 5.55 -8.27 0.65
N ARG A 167 6.08 -9.06 -0.30
CA ARG A 167 7.12 -10.06 -0.02
C ARG A 167 8.35 -9.41 0.60
N GLY A 168 8.82 -8.31 0.01
CA GLY A 168 9.97 -7.55 0.49
C GLY A 168 9.76 -7.07 1.92
N MET A 169 8.59 -6.53 2.25
CA MET A 169 8.22 -6.13 3.62
C MET A 169 8.30 -7.30 4.61
N ILE A 170 7.75 -8.46 4.25
CA ILE A 170 7.79 -9.64 5.12
C ILE A 170 9.23 -10.09 5.33
N HIS A 171 10.03 -10.19 4.27
CA HIS A 171 11.46 -10.52 4.39
C HIS A 171 12.20 -9.51 5.28
N LEU A 172 11.95 -8.21 5.13
CA LEU A 172 12.51 -7.17 6.00
C LEU A 172 12.16 -7.44 7.45
N ASN A 173 10.88 -7.70 7.76
CA ASN A 173 10.40 -8.02 9.11
C ASN A 173 11.07 -9.26 9.70
N LEU A 174 11.29 -10.30 8.89
CA LEU A 174 11.99 -11.52 9.27
C LEU A 174 13.52 -11.35 9.40
N GLY A 175 14.07 -10.23 8.91
CA GLY A 175 15.51 -9.94 8.89
C GLY A 175 16.24 -10.53 7.69
N ASP A 176 15.53 -11.02 6.69
CA ASP A 176 16.09 -11.50 5.42
C ASP A 176 16.30 -10.34 4.44
N VAL A 177 17.32 -9.54 4.73
CA VAL A 177 17.64 -8.34 3.96
C VAL A 177 18.02 -8.65 2.51
N LYS A 178 18.60 -9.84 2.24
CA LYS A 178 19.05 -10.19 0.89
C LYS A 178 17.84 -10.44 -0.04
N ALA A 179 16.91 -11.29 0.39
CA ALA A 179 15.69 -11.55 -0.38
C ALA A 179 14.85 -10.27 -0.55
N ALA A 180 14.75 -9.44 0.49
CA ALA A 180 14.10 -8.14 0.39
C ALA A 180 14.76 -7.22 -0.64
N ARG A 181 16.10 -7.21 -0.71
CA ARG A 181 16.85 -6.39 -1.66
C ARG A 181 16.59 -6.80 -3.12
N GLU A 182 16.65 -8.11 -3.40
CA GLU A 182 16.39 -8.63 -4.75
C GLU A 182 14.98 -8.27 -5.24
N LEU A 183 13.98 -8.33 -4.35
CA LEU A 183 12.62 -7.91 -4.66
C LEU A 183 12.50 -6.41 -4.87
N ALA A 184 13.17 -5.60 -4.04
CA ALA A 184 13.15 -4.14 -4.11
C ALA A 184 13.76 -3.61 -5.41
N ASP A 185 14.88 -4.18 -5.87
CA ASP A 185 15.55 -3.75 -7.12
C ASP A 185 14.70 -4.02 -8.37
N ALA A 186 13.79 -5.00 -8.30
CA ALA A 186 12.86 -5.30 -9.39
C ALA A 186 11.57 -4.44 -9.37
N ILE A 187 11.43 -3.50 -8.42
CA ILE A 187 10.28 -2.59 -8.35
C ILE A 187 10.56 -1.33 -9.17
N ASP A 188 9.72 -1.10 -10.18
CA ASP A 188 9.75 0.13 -10.97
C ASP A 188 8.76 1.16 -10.41
N LEU A 189 9.28 2.06 -9.56
CA LEU A 189 8.48 3.10 -8.91
C LEU A 189 7.89 4.12 -9.90
N ALA A 190 8.50 4.31 -11.07
CA ALA A 190 8.01 5.24 -12.08
C ALA A 190 6.71 4.74 -12.74
N LYS A 191 6.49 3.43 -12.75
CA LYS A 191 5.29 2.79 -13.31
C LYS A 191 4.10 2.73 -12.36
N MET A 192 4.23 3.25 -11.13
CA MET A 192 3.15 3.27 -10.15
C MET A 192 2.31 4.55 -10.33
N PRO A 193 1.09 4.50 -10.89
CA PRO A 193 0.34 5.72 -11.20
C PRO A 193 -0.15 6.46 -9.94
N ASP A 194 -0.55 5.72 -8.92
CA ASP A 194 -1.09 6.25 -7.67
C ASP A 194 0.03 6.70 -6.71
N PRO A 195 0.05 7.97 -6.26
CA PRO A 195 1.07 8.49 -5.35
C PRO A 195 1.19 7.71 -4.05
N LYS A 196 0.05 7.30 -3.46
CA LYS A 196 0.02 6.59 -2.18
C LYS A 196 0.60 5.18 -2.31
N SER A 197 0.18 4.43 -3.33
CA SER A 197 0.73 3.12 -3.66
C SER A 197 2.23 3.20 -3.96
N ARG A 198 2.68 4.25 -4.65
CA ARG A 198 4.10 4.51 -4.90
C ARG A 198 4.86 4.77 -3.60
N ALA A 199 4.33 5.61 -2.71
CA ALA A 199 4.92 5.92 -1.41
C ALA A 199 5.06 4.66 -0.53
N ASN A 200 4.06 3.77 -0.55
CA ASN A 200 4.13 2.49 0.16
C ASN A 200 5.34 1.65 -0.31
N LEU A 201 5.51 1.50 -1.63
CA LEU A 201 6.63 0.77 -2.21
C LEU A 201 7.97 1.47 -1.97
N VAL A 202 8.01 2.80 -1.97
CA VAL A 202 9.20 3.58 -1.60
C VAL A 202 9.66 3.24 -0.20
N GLY A 203 8.75 3.14 0.76
CA GLY A 203 9.10 2.71 2.12
C GLY A 203 9.78 1.34 2.16
N VAL A 204 9.29 0.37 1.39
CA VAL A 204 9.92 -0.96 1.29
C VAL A 204 11.28 -0.90 0.61
N VAL A 205 11.34 -0.26 -0.57
CA VAL A 205 12.56 -0.17 -1.39
C VAL A 205 13.67 0.54 -0.61
N ALA A 206 13.36 1.69 -0.01
CA ALA A 206 14.33 2.46 0.74
C ALA A 206 14.80 1.71 2.01
N GLU A 207 13.93 1.01 2.73
CA GLU A 207 14.36 0.20 3.87
C GLU A 207 15.29 -0.94 3.43
N ALA A 208 14.94 -1.64 2.33
CA ALA A 208 15.77 -2.70 1.78
C ALA A 208 17.13 -2.17 1.32
N TRP A 209 17.18 -1.04 0.63
CA TRP A 209 18.41 -0.38 0.21
C TRP A 209 19.27 0.06 1.40
N ALA A 210 18.67 0.70 2.40
CA ALA A 210 19.39 1.14 3.59
C ALA A 210 20.06 -0.02 4.33
N ARG A 211 19.32 -1.11 4.54
CA ARG A 211 19.80 -2.27 5.30
C ARG A 211 20.78 -3.15 4.51
N SER A 212 20.82 -3.02 3.18
CA SER A 212 21.71 -3.80 2.29
C SER A 212 22.97 -3.07 1.85
N GLY A 213 23.16 -1.80 2.22
CA GLY A 213 24.39 -1.05 1.96
C GLY A 213 24.27 0.18 1.05
N ASN A 214 23.05 0.58 0.66
CA ASN A 214 22.77 1.81 -0.10
C ASN A 214 21.95 2.82 0.73
N PRO A 215 22.45 3.28 1.90
CA PRO A 215 21.69 4.18 2.76
C PRO A 215 21.59 5.62 2.24
N ILE A 216 22.50 6.03 1.36
CA ILE A 216 22.49 7.38 0.77
C ILE A 216 21.35 7.49 -0.23
N GLU A 217 21.28 6.55 -1.17
CA GLU A 217 20.24 6.47 -2.20
C GLU A 217 18.86 6.21 -1.58
N ALA A 218 18.80 5.41 -0.50
CA ALA A 218 17.59 5.23 0.28
C ALA A 218 17.09 6.56 0.89
N ALA A 219 18.00 7.36 1.48
CA ALA A 219 17.66 8.65 2.05
C ALA A 219 17.19 9.65 0.98
N GLU A 220 17.90 9.73 -0.15
CA GLU A 220 17.53 10.59 -1.28
C GLU A 220 16.18 10.22 -1.89
N LEU A 221 15.88 8.92 -1.96
CA LEU A 221 14.58 8.45 -2.40
C LEU A 221 13.49 8.89 -1.43
N LEU A 222 13.72 8.72 -0.12
CA LEU A 222 12.76 9.09 0.92
C LEU A 222 12.53 10.60 1.00
N ASP A 223 13.54 11.43 0.74
CA ASP A 223 13.43 12.90 0.80
C ASP A 223 12.39 13.49 -0.17
N LYS A 224 11.98 12.72 -1.19
CA LYS A 224 10.89 13.08 -2.12
C LYS A 224 9.49 12.87 -1.54
N TYR A 225 9.37 12.25 -0.37
CA TYR A 225 8.11 11.85 0.26
C TYR A 225 8.05 12.39 1.69
N ASP A 226 7.24 13.42 1.93
CA ASP A 226 6.99 13.93 3.28
C ASP A 226 6.04 13.00 4.05
N PRO A 227 6.47 12.31 5.12
CA PRO A 227 5.58 11.43 5.88
C PRO A 227 4.39 12.15 6.53
N ASN A 228 4.39 13.48 6.60
CA ASN A 228 3.29 14.27 7.16
C ASN A 228 2.31 14.77 6.09
N ASP A 229 2.55 14.49 4.81
CA ASP A 229 1.58 14.77 3.76
C ASP A 229 0.26 14.02 4.05
N LYS A 230 -0.87 14.71 3.85
CA LYS A 230 -2.21 14.13 4.02
C LYS A 230 -2.42 12.89 3.14
N ASP A 231 -1.77 12.83 1.99
CA ASP A 231 -1.92 11.72 1.05
C ASP A 231 -1.16 10.46 1.50
N PHE A 232 -0.26 10.60 2.50
CA PHE A 232 0.62 9.54 2.98
C PHE A 232 0.35 9.10 4.42
N GLN A 233 -0.73 9.55 5.06
CA GLN A 233 -1.01 9.22 6.47
C GLN A 233 -1.05 7.70 6.72
N ASP A 234 -1.67 6.93 5.83
CA ASP A 234 -1.76 5.47 5.98
C ASP A 234 -0.43 4.74 5.81
N VAL A 235 0.55 5.38 5.17
CA VAL A 235 1.90 4.81 4.95
C VAL A 235 2.96 5.52 5.78
N LYS A 236 2.56 6.48 6.63
CA LYS A 236 3.45 7.32 7.43
C LYS A 236 4.40 6.49 8.30
N ILE A 237 3.87 5.48 8.99
CA ILE A 237 4.67 4.59 9.84
C ILE A 237 5.76 3.90 9.02
N GLN A 238 5.41 3.41 7.82
CA GLN A 238 6.36 2.72 6.96
C GLN A 238 7.44 3.66 6.40
N LEU A 239 7.06 4.88 5.99
CA LEU A 239 8.02 5.89 5.53
C LEU A 239 8.97 6.32 6.64
N LEU A 240 8.46 6.56 7.86
CA LEU A 240 9.28 6.91 9.01
C LEU A 240 10.22 5.77 9.39
N ARG A 241 9.72 4.52 9.38
CA ARG A 241 10.54 3.33 9.64
C ARG A 241 11.69 3.22 8.64
N ALA A 242 11.41 3.38 7.36
CA ALA A 242 12.44 3.36 6.32
C ALA A 242 13.47 4.48 6.53
N ARG A 243 13.03 5.70 6.87
CA ARG A 243 13.91 6.83 7.21
C ARG A 243 14.79 6.55 8.42
N VAL A 244 14.27 5.90 9.45
CA VAL A 244 15.04 5.50 10.62
C VAL A 244 16.19 4.57 10.21
N TYR A 245 15.93 3.55 9.39
CA TYR A 245 16.98 2.67 8.87
C TYR A 245 17.97 3.41 7.95
N ALA A 246 17.48 4.24 7.02
CA ALA A 246 18.33 5.01 6.11
C ALA A 246 19.28 5.93 6.86
N CYS A 247 18.77 6.71 7.81
CA CYS A 247 19.60 7.60 8.64
C CYS A 247 20.58 6.81 9.53
N ALA A 248 20.14 5.71 10.14
CA ALA A 248 21.02 4.89 10.98
C ALA A 248 22.21 4.32 10.19
N HIS A 249 21.95 3.73 9.02
CA HIS A 249 23.00 3.17 8.16
C HIS A 249 23.85 4.23 7.45
N LYS A 250 23.33 5.47 7.30
CA LYS A 250 24.09 6.65 6.83
C LYS A 250 24.91 7.32 7.95
N ASN A 251 24.85 6.83 9.19
CA ASN A 251 25.41 7.48 10.39
C ASN A 251 24.86 8.88 10.68
N ASP A 252 23.67 9.22 10.17
CA ASP A 252 22.95 10.45 10.50
C ASP A 252 22.11 10.26 11.76
N MET A 253 22.75 10.42 12.92
CA MET A 253 22.10 10.27 14.22
C MET A 253 21.02 11.31 14.48
N ALA A 254 21.12 12.50 13.89
CA ALA A 254 20.13 13.57 14.07
C ALA A 254 18.86 13.25 13.27
N GLY A 255 19.01 12.84 12.01
CA GLY A 255 17.91 12.38 11.17
C GLY A 255 17.22 11.14 11.76
N MET A 256 17.99 10.16 12.24
CA MET A 256 17.44 8.96 12.87
C MET A 256 16.58 9.32 14.08
N LYS A 257 17.09 10.18 14.97
CA LYS A 257 16.35 10.63 16.17
C LYS A 257 15.10 11.44 15.82
N ARG A 258 15.14 12.23 14.74
CA ARG A 258 13.98 12.99 14.25
C ARG A 258 12.89 12.06 13.71
N ALA A 259 13.26 11.11 12.86
CA ALA A 259 12.32 10.13 12.30
C ALA A 259 11.72 9.23 13.41
N MET A 260 12.54 8.77 14.36
CA MET A 260 12.04 8.03 15.54
C MET A 260 11.08 8.86 16.39
N LYS A 261 11.32 10.16 16.55
CA LYS A 261 10.38 11.04 17.25
C LYS A 261 9.02 11.08 16.54
N GLY A 262 9.01 11.12 15.21
CA GLY A 262 7.77 11.03 14.44
C GLY A 262 7.00 9.73 14.67
N ILE A 263 7.69 8.60 14.87
CA ILE A 263 7.05 7.32 15.23
C ILE A 263 6.50 7.38 16.67
N GLU A 264 7.29 7.91 17.59
CA GLU A 264 6.93 8.06 19.00
C GLU A 264 5.71 8.97 19.22
N GLU A 265 5.56 10.01 18.39
CA GLU A 265 4.40 10.91 18.38
C GLU A 265 3.11 10.21 17.93
N ILE A 266 3.20 9.15 17.11
CA ILE A 266 2.06 8.29 16.77
C ILE A 266 1.78 7.33 17.92
N SER A 267 2.80 6.57 18.34
CA SER A 267 2.71 5.65 19.46
C SER A 267 4.12 5.24 19.91
N PRO A 268 4.47 5.39 21.21
CA PRO A 268 5.75 4.94 21.74
C PRO A 268 5.98 3.43 21.59
N GLN A 269 4.90 2.62 21.58
CA GLN A 269 4.98 1.17 21.40
C GLN A 269 5.53 0.77 20.03
N LEU A 270 5.30 1.59 18.99
CA LEU A 270 5.82 1.32 17.64
C LEU A 270 7.35 1.32 17.58
N ILE A 271 8.03 1.96 18.55
CA ILE A 271 9.50 1.91 18.66
C ILE A 271 10.01 0.50 19.00
N ALA A 272 9.16 -0.36 19.59
CA ALA A 272 9.51 -1.74 19.93
C ALA A 272 9.94 -2.57 18.72
N ILE A 273 9.50 -2.20 17.50
CA ILE A 273 9.90 -2.86 16.26
C ILE A 273 11.42 -2.89 16.08
N PHE A 274 12.14 -1.87 16.57
CA PHE A 274 13.59 -1.76 16.44
C PHE A 274 14.38 -2.50 17.52
N VAL A 275 13.72 -3.11 18.50
CA VAL A 275 14.37 -3.88 19.57
C VAL A 275 14.19 -5.38 19.36
N GLY A 276 13.01 -5.81 18.90
CA GLY A 276 12.67 -7.22 18.70
C GLY A 276 13.07 -7.82 17.35
N GLN A 277 13.45 -6.99 16.38
CA GLN A 277 13.70 -7.43 15.00
C GLN A 277 15.14 -7.95 14.81
N LYS A 278 15.31 -8.96 13.96
CA LYS A 278 16.64 -9.48 13.58
C LYS A 278 17.35 -8.50 12.64
N ARG A 279 18.68 -8.42 12.76
CA ARG A 279 19.56 -7.58 11.93
C ARG A 279 19.13 -6.09 11.92
N VAL A 280 18.96 -5.54 13.12
CA VAL A 280 18.78 -4.09 13.33
C VAL A 280 20.15 -3.44 13.56
N HIS A 281 20.32 -2.22 13.04
CA HIS A 281 21.55 -1.45 13.26
C HIS A 281 21.83 -1.25 14.77
N PRO A 282 23.05 -1.50 15.28
CA PRO A 282 23.34 -1.45 16.71
C PRO A 282 22.99 -0.10 17.38
N LEU A 283 23.32 1.02 16.72
CA LEU A 283 23.01 2.36 17.24
C LEU A 283 21.51 2.65 17.29
N LEU A 284 20.75 2.09 16.34
CA LEU A 284 19.30 2.21 16.31
C LEU A 284 18.67 1.43 17.46
N MET A 285 19.11 0.18 17.68
CA MET A 285 18.63 -0.64 18.77
C MET A 285 18.88 0.02 20.13
N GLN A 286 20.07 0.62 20.34
CA GLN A 286 20.41 1.32 21.57
C GLN A 286 19.50 2.53 21.83
N GLU A 287 19.28 3.37 20.82
CA GLU A 287 18.40 4.54 20.94
C GLU A 287 16.93 4.12 21.14
N ALA A 288 16.46 3.08 20.44
CA ALA A 288 15.12 2.53 20.61
C ALA A 288 14.89 2.02 22.04
N ARG A 289 15.85 1.27 22.60
CA ARG A 289 15.79 0.82 24.00
C ARG A 289 15.70 2.00 24.97
N ARG A 290 16.57 2.99 24.79
CA ARG A 290 16.60 4.20 25.62
C ARG A 290 15.27 4.95 25.61
N ARG A 291 14.60 5.03 24.46
CA ARG A 291 13.29 5.71 24.35
C ARG A 291 12.17 4.91 25.01
N LEU A 292 12.14 3.60 24.79
CA LEU A 292 11.18 2.71 25.44
C LEU A 292 11.30 2.74 26.98
N GLU A 293 12.52 2.74 27.52
CA GLU A 293 12.77 2.88 28.97
C GLU A 293 12.30 4.24 29.53
N LYS A 294 12.40 5.32 28.74
CA LYS A 294 11.90 6.65 29.13
C LYS A 294 10.38 6.70 29.14
N SER A 295 9.75 6.06 28.15
CA SER A 295 8.29 5.99 28.01
C SER A 295 7.60 5.05 29.00
N GLY A 296 8.36 4.23 29.74
CA GLY A 296 7.82 3.28 30.73
C GLY A 296 7.37 1.94 30.15
N PHE A 297 7.53 1.72 28.84
CA PHE A 297 7.16 0.47 28.15
C PHE A 297 8.20 -0.65 28.28
N MET A 298 9.37 -0.38 28.88
CA MET A 298 10.31 -1.42 29.32
C MET A 298 10.75 -1.20 30.78
N PRO A 299 10.88 -2.27 31.58
CA PRO A 299 11.39 -2.16 32.94
C PRO A 299 12.84 -1.67 32.92
N ARG A 300 13.12 -0.59 33.66
CA ARG A 300 14.48 -0.07 33.80
C ARG A 300 15.36 -1.13 34.47
N PRO A 301 16.59 -1.39 33.97
CA PRO A 301 17.53 -2.20 34.71
C PRO A 301 17.74 -1.56 36.08
N LYS A 302 17.38 -2.28 37.15
CA LYS A 302 17.64 -1.84 38.53
C LYS A 302 19.15 -1.77 38.68
N ILE A 303 19.71 -0.56 38.70
CA ILE A 303 21.09 -0.34 39.10
C ILE A 303 21.15 -0.82 40.56
N GLN A 304 21.69 -2.02 40.80
CA GLN A 304 22.16 -2.39 42.13
C GLN A 304 23.29 -1.42 42.42
N ALA A 305 22.98 -0.38 43.20
CA ALA A 305 24.00 0.45 43.80
C ALA A 305 24.89 -0.49 44.62
N ALA A 306 26.06 -0.80 44.06
CA ALA A 306 27.12 -1.42 44.82
C ALA A 306 27.47 -0.43 45.93
N ARG A 307 26.92 -0.66 47.13
CA ARG A 307 27.38 -0.03 48.35
C ARG A 307 28.86 -0.38 48.47
N ARG A 308 29.73 0.60 48.21
CA ARG A 308 31.06 0.63 48.78
C ARG A 308 30.97 1.36 50.11
#